data_AF-K6E330-F1
#
_entry.id   AF-K6E330-F1
#
_cell.length_a   1.000
_cell.length_b   1.000
_cell.length_c   1.000
_cell.angle_alpha   90.00
_cell.angle_beta   90.00
_cell.angle_gamma   90.00
#
_symmetry.space_group_name_H-M   'P 1'
#
loop_
_entity.id
_entity.type
_entity.pdbx_description
1 polymer ?
#
loop_
_entity_poly.entity_id
_entity_poly.type
_entity_poly.pdbx_seq_one_letter_code
_entity_poly.pdbx_strand_id
1 'polypeptide(L)'
;MDSQVGQVQILGQTEKWKITFVDTGLDTMTGSRIKRAKKYIGDESFMVTYGDGLSDINLQELLKFHRTKGTIATVTGIKKKSQFGTLEVNQGMAESFEEKTKVEGIINGGFFVFQPEVFNYLTDETTCIFEEEPMKKLTENRQLSVFLHEGFWTAIDTYKNVLEINKMWEQGNRLWLPKQK
;
A
#
# COMPACT_ATOMS: atom_id res chain seq x y z
N MET A 1 -19.88 -8.67 6.82
CA MET A 1 -20.90 -7.96 7.62
C MET A 1 -22.19 -8.04 6.83
N ASP A 2 -23.12 -8.88 7.27
CA ASP A 2 -24.51 -8.72 6.87
C ASP A 2 -25.11 -7.72 7.87
N SER A 3 -25.48 -6.54 7.40
CA SER A 3 -25.92 -5.43 8.24
C SER A 3 -27.34 -5.59 8.79
N GLN A 4 -28.02 -6.70 8.48
CA GLN A 4 -29.38 -6.94 8.95
C GLN A 4 -29.48 -7.98 10.08
N VAL A 5 -28.44 -8.77 10.32
CA VAL A 5 -28.44 -9.79 11.37
C VAL A 5 -27.08 -9.71 12.06
N GLY A 6 -27.02 -9.11 13.25
CA GLY A 6 -25.79 -8.89 14.03
C GLY A 6 -25.08 -10.16 14.53
N GLN A 7 -25.03 -11.23 13.74
CA GLN A 7 -24.27 -12.43 14.04
C GLN A 7 -22.89 -12.34 13.39
N VAL A 8 -21.86 -12.24 14.23
CA VAL A 8 -20.47 -12.43 13.81
C VAL A 8 -20.17 -13.92 13.89
N GLN A 9 -20.13 -14.58 12.73
CA GLN A 9 -19.64 -15.95 12.63
C GLN A 9 -18.11 -15.91 12.45
N ILE A 10 -17.37 -16.45 13.42
CA ILE A 10 -15.92 -16.59 13.32
C ILE A 10 -15.61 -17.93 12.64
N LEU A 11 -15.06 -17.88 11.43
CA LEU A 11 -14.66 -19.06 10.66
C LEU A 11 -13.16 -19.35 10.88
N GLY A 12 -12.79 -19.99 12.00
CA GLY A 12 -11.41 -20.49 12.23
C GLY A 12 -10.84 -20.30 13.64
N GLN A 13 -9.56 -20.66 13.83
CA GLN A 13 -8.82 -20.38 15.07
C GLN A 13 -8.60 -18.87 15.22
N THR A 14 -9.00 -18.34 16.36
CA THR A 14 -8.83 -16.91 16.69
C THR A 14 -7.45 -16.66 17.27
N GLU A 15 -6.61 -15.97 16.52
CA GLU A 15 -5.49 -15.25 17.12
C GLU A 15 -6.05 -14.13 18.04
N LYS A 16 -5.32 -13.78 19.10
CA LYS A 16 -5.77 -12.75 20.07
C LYS A 16 -5.52 -11.34 19.53
N TRP A 17 -6.26 -10.94 18.50
CA TRP A 17 -6.15 -9.60 17.92
C TRP A 17 -6.89 -8.59 18.77
N LYS A 18 -6.30 -7.41 18.94
CA LYS A 18 -6.99 -6.20 19.42
C LYS A 18 -7.31 -5.33 18.22
N ILE A 19 -8.57 -5.28 17.83
CA ILE A 19 -9.04 -4.48 16.69
C ILE A 19 -9.74 -3.24 17.24
N THR A 20 -9.32 -2.06 16.78
CA THR A 20 -9.93 -0.78 17.15
C THR A 20 -10.51 -0.13 15.92
N PHE A 21 -11.82 0.14 15.94
CA PHE A 21 -12.49 0.92 14.90
C PHE A 21 -12.52 2.38 15.33
N VAL A 22 -11.97 3.25 14.49
CA VAL A 22 -11.85 4.69 14.78
C VAL A 22 -12.57 5.44 13.69
N ASP A 23 -13.62 6.19 14.07
CA ASP A 23 -14.16 7.21 13.18
C ASP A 23 -13.14 8.34 13.08
N THR A 24 -12.60 8.51 11.88
CA THR A 24 -11.62 9.55 11.56
C THR A 24 -12.25 10.73 10.83
N GLY A 25 -13.58 10.79 10.72
CA GLY A 25 -14.33 11.87 10.05
C GLY A 25 -14.60 11.56 8.58
N LEU A 26 -15.76 11.99 8.09
CA LEU A 26 -16.22 11.73 6.72
C LEU A 26 -15.26 12.34 5.68
N ASP A 27 -15.02 13.65 5.76
CA ASP A 27 -14.27 14.42 4.76
C ASP A 27 -12.76 14.51 5.05
N THR A 28 -12.24 13.59 5.85
CA THR A 28 -10.85 13.64 6.33
C THR A 28 -9.90 12.95 5.36
N MET A 29 -8.79 13.59 5.03
CA MET A 29 -7.78 13.08 4.09
C MET A 29 -6.78 12.14 4.77
N THR A 30 -6.00 11.41 3.96
CA THR A 30 -5.16 10.27 4.38
C THR A 30 -4.19 10.59 5.52
N GLY A 31 -3.46 11.70 5.43
CA GLY A 31 -2.50 12.14 6.46
C GLY A 31 -3.17 12.48 7.78
N SER A 32 -4.32 13.16 7.72
CA SER A 32 -5.14 13.50 8.87
C SER A 32 -5.71 12.26 9.58
N ARG A 33 -6.15 11.25 8.81
CA ARG A 33 -6.64 9.98 9.38
C ARG A 33 -5.55 9.27 10.17
N ILE A 34 -4.33 9.24 9.62
CA ILE A 34 -3.15 8.68 10.32
C ILE A 34 -2.86 9.50 11.59
N LYS A 35 -2.89 10.84 11.52
CA LYS A 35 -2.66 11.70 12.68
C LYS A 35 -3.66 11.44 13.81
N ARG A 36 -4.95 11.29 13.50
CA ARG A 36 -6.02 11.00 14.47
C ARG A 36 -5.87 9.63 15.13
N ALA A 37 -5.24 8.68 14.43
CA ALA A 37 -4.95 7.37 14.98
C ALA A 37 -3.81 7.36 16.01
N LYS A 38 -2.99 8.43 16.10
CA LYS A 38 -1.79 8.50 16.96
C LYS A 38 -2.03 8.03 18.40
N LYS A 39 -3.13 8.44 19.03
CA LYS A 39 -3.44 8.09 20.43
C LYS A 39 -3.64 6.58 20.67
N TYR A 40 -3.94 5.81 19.62
CA TYR A 40 -4.11 4.36 19.69
C TYR A 40 -2.82 3.61 19.35
N ILE A 41 -1.93 4.24 18.59
CA ILE A 41 -0.64 3.70 18.16
C ILE A 41 0.42 3.88 19.24
N GLY A 42 0.45 5.04 19.90
CA GLY A 42 1.49 5.37 20.88
C GLY A 42 2.81 5.78 20.22
N ASP A 43 3.93 5.42 20.86
CA ASP A 43 5.29 5.85 20.51
C ASP A 43 6.14 4.71 19.92
N GLU A 44 5.51 3.67 19.37
CA GLU A 44 6.20 2.54 18.73
C GLU A 44 6.22 2.68 17.19
N SER A 45 7.16 2.01 16.52
CA SER A 45 7.10 1.87 15.07
C SER A 45 5.85 1.11 14.66
N PHE A 46 5.17 1.56 13.61
CA PHE A 46 3.91 0.99 13.18
C PHE A 46 3.82 0.86 11.66
N MET A 47 2.90 0.03 11.18
CA MET A 47 2.66 -0.17 9.76
C MET A 47 1.34 0.47 9.34
N VAL A 48 1.31 1.02 8.14
CA VAL A 48 0.12 1.62 7.52
C VAL A 48 0.00 1.10 6.10
N THR A 49 -1.21 0.88 5.61
CA THR A 49 -1.43 0.58 4.20
C THR A 49 -2.83 1.04 3.77
N TYR A 50 -3.08 1.02 2.48
CA TYR A 50 -4.40 1.25 1.90
C TYR A 50 -5.28 0.02 2.05
N GLY A 51 -6.60 0.22 2.14
CA GLY A 51 -7.58 -0.86 2.35
C GLY A 51 -7.96 -1.65 1.09
N ASP A 52 -7.42 -1.27 -0.06
CA ASP A 52 -7.77 -1.73 -1.41
C ASP A 52 -6.63 -2.51 -2.12
N GLY A 53 -5.48 -2.68 -1.46
CA GLY A 53 -4.32 -3.36 -2.03
C GLY A 53 -4.21 -4.84 -1.62
N LEU A 54 -3.88 -5.71 -2.58
CA LEU A 54 -3.49 -7.11 -2.34
C LEU A 54 -2.06 -7.36 -2.83
N SER A 55 -1.28 -8.09 -2.04
CA SER A 55 0.12 -8.36 -2.37
C SER A 55 0.68 -9.55 -1.60
N ASP A 56 1.78 -10.13 -2.11
CA ASP A 56 2.61 -11.14 -1.44
C ASP A 56 3.87 -10.52 -0.77
N ILE A 57 3.86 -9.22 -0.47
CA ILE A 57 4.94 -8.53 0.25
C ILE A 57 5.25 -9.24 1.57
N ASN A 58 6.53 -9.54 1.79
CA ASN A 58 7.01 -10.04 3.07
C ASN A 58 7.17 -8.88 4.08
N LEU A 59 6.18 -8.74 4.97
CA LEU A 59 6.17 -7.69 6.00
C LEU A 59 7.36 -7.77 6.97
N GLN A 60 7.93 -8.96 7.21
CA GLN A 60 9.11 -9.11 8.07
C GLN A 60 10.36 -8.56 7.40
N GLU A 61 10.53 -8.80 6.09
CA GLU A 61 11.63 -8.24 5.31
C GLU A 61 11.51 -6.74 5.16
N LEU A 62 10.30 -6.23 4.91
CA LEU A 62 10.00 -4.80 4.88
C LEU A 62 10.38 -4.13 6.23
N LEU A 63 9.98 -4.72 7.36
CA LEU A 63 10.32 -4.21 8.69
C LEU A 63 11.84 -4.25 8.96
N LYS A 64 12.51 -5.35 8.58
CA LYS A 64 13.96 -5.48 8.70
C LYS A 64 14.69 -4.44 7.86
N PHE A 65 14.22 -4.20 6.63
CA PHE A 65 14.74 -3.18 5.75
C PHE A 65 14.59 -1.79 6.37
N HIS A 66 13.40 -1.44 6.86
CA HIS A 66 13.13 -0.17 7.52
C HIS A 66 14.10 0.09 8.70
N ARG A 67 14.25 -0.91 9.58
CA ARG A 67 15.20 -0.84 10.71
C ARG A 67 16.65 -0.65 10.25
N THR A 68 17.05 -1.31 9.17
CA THR A 68 18.40 -1.16 8.59
C THR A 68 18.62 0.23 8.00
N LYS A 69 17.59 0.83 7.39
CA LYS A 69 17.69 2.16 6.78
C LYS A 69 17.69 3.30 7.80
N GLY A 70 17.04 3.12 8.95
CA GLY A 70 17.00 4.13 10.01
C GLY A 70 16.30 5.43 9.62
N THR A 71 15.45 5.40 8.59
CA THR A 71 14.64 6.53 8.13
C THR A 71 13.31 6.59 8.88
N ILE A 72 12.70 7.77 9.01
CA ILE A 72 11.37 7.93 9.64
C ILE A 72 10.29 7.12 8.91
N ALA A 73 10.35 7.04 7.58
CA ALA A 73 9.38 6.32 6.77
C ALA A 73 10.04 5.37 5.76
N THR A 74 9.42 4.20 5.58
CA THR A 74 9.66 3.33 4.42
C THR A 74 8.35 3.09 3.70
N VAL A 75 8.35 3.22 2.37
CA VAL A 75 7.24 2.84 1.50
C VAL A 75 7.63 1.62 0.66
N THR A 76 6.66 0.77 0.33
CA THR A 76 6.89 -0.30 -0.64
C THR A 76 6.76 0.24 -2.07
N GLY A 77 7.83 0.12 -2.85
CA GLY A 77 7.90 0.56 -4.25
C GLY A 77 7.61 -0.58 -5.23
N ILE A 78 6.70 -0.35 -6.18
CA ILE A 78 6.32 -1.32 -7.20
C ILE A 78 6.79 -0.84 -8.57
N LYS A 79 7.38 -1.72 -9.37
CA LYS A 79 7.73 -1.42 -10.77
C LYS A 79 6.45 -1.26 -11.59
N LYS A 80 6.15 -0.05 -12.05
CA LYS A 80 5.02 0.22 -12.93
C LYS A 80 5.33 -0.32 -14.33
N LYS A 81 4.59 -1.34 -14.76
CA LYS A 81 4.62 -1.83 -16.14
C LYS A 81 3.75 -0.93 -17.01
N SER A 82 4.21 -0.62 -18.22
CA SER A 82 3.40 0.11 -19.18
C SER A 82 2.13 -0.67 -19.50
N GLN A 83 1.00 0.03 -19.53
CA GLN A 83 -0.30 -0.55 -19.90
C GLN A 83 -0.44 -0.69 -21.41
N PHE A 84 0.44 -0.03 -22.18
CA PHE A 84 0.37 0.06 -23.63
C PHE A 84 1.61 -0.54 -24.27
N GLY A 85 1.47 -1.00 -25.51
CA GLY A 85 2.62 -1.29 -26.34
C GLY A 85 3.30 0.01 -26.75
N THR A 86 4.63 0.05 -26.66
CA THR A 86 5.42 1.22 -27.08
C THR A 86 6.01 0.98 -28.46
N LEU A 87 5.87 1.98 -29.34
CA LEU A 87 6.50 2.01 -30.66
C LEU A 87 7.72 2.93 -30.62
N GLU A 88 8.84 2.47 -31.17
CA GLU A 88 9.93 3.37 -31.55
C GLU A 88 9.71 3.78 -33.01
N VAL A 89 9.65 5.09 -33.25
CA VAL A 89 9.31 5.65 -34.56
C VAL A 89 10.46 6.50 -35.06
N ASN A 90 10.94 6.18 -36.27
CA ASN A 90 11.93 6.96 -36.99
C ASN A 90 11.35 7.40 -38.34
N GLN A 91 11.39 8.70 -38.61
CA GLN A 91 10.85 9.29 -39.85
C GLN A 91 9.41 8.85 -40.19
N GLY A 92 8.57 8.63 -39.16
CA GLY A 92 7.19 8.20 -39.34
C GLY A 92 7.00 6.70 -39.61
N MET A 93 8.08 5.91 -39.61
CA MET A 93 8.05 4.45 -39.70
C MET A 93 8.31 3.83 -38.32
N ALA A 94 7.54 2.80 -37.96
CA ALA A 94 7.80 2.02 -36.76
C ALA A 94 9.03 1.13 -36.97
N GLU A 95 10.06 1.30 -36.14
CA GLU A 95 11.27 0.47 -36.16
C GLU A 95 11.17 -0.70 -35.17
N SER A 96 10.44 -0.53 -34.07
CA SER A 96 10.19 -1.57 -33.08
C SER A 96 8.83 -1.41 -32.42
N PHE A 97 8.29 -2.52 -31.92
CA PHE A 97 7.09 -2.57 -31.09
C PHE A 97 7.34 -3.49 -29.90
N GLU A 98 7.13 -2.98 -28.70
CA GLU A 98 7.22 -3.75 -27.46
C GLU A 98 5.87 -3.74 -26.74
N GLU A 99 5.23 -4.90 -26.61
CA GLU A 99 3.94 -5.03 -25.92
C GLU A 99 4.16 -5.12 -24.40
N LYS A 100 3.74 -4.09 -23.65
CA LYS A 100 3.54 -4.11 -22.18
C LYS A 100 4.72 -4.64 -21.34
N THR A 101 5.95 -4.48 -21.82
CA THR A 101 7.18 -4.92 -21.13
C THR A 101 7.95 -3.79 -20.46
N LYS A 102 7.76 -2.54 -20.89
CA LYS A 102 8.55 -1.41 -20.41
C LYS A 102 8.19 -1.03 -18.97
N VAL A 103 9.21 -0.90 -18.12
CA VAL A 103 9.05 -0.34 -16.77
C VAL A 103 9.12 1.18 -16.87
N GLU A 104 8.06 1.86 -16.44
CA GLU A 104 7.91 3.32 -16.52
C GLU A 104 8.42 4.04 -15.26
N GLY A 105 8.67 3.31 -14.18
CA GLY A 105 9.15 3.87 -12.92
C GLY A 105 8.76 3.02 -11.71
N ILE A 106 8.98 3.58 -10.53
CA ILE A 106 8.54 3.00 -9.25
C ILE A 106 7.35 3.80 -8.74
N ILE A 107 6.24 3.11 -8.48
CA ILE A 107 5.04 3.69 -7.86
C ILE A 107 4.96 3.33 -6.39
N ASN A 108 4.20 4.14 -5.65
CA ASN A 108 3.83 3.87 -4.26
C ASN A 108 2.82 2.71 -4.21
N GLY A 109 3.25 1.58 -3.66
CA GLY A 109 2.41 0.39 -3.47
C GLY A 109 1.64 0.35 -2.16
N GLY A 110 1.72 1.39 -1.33
CA GLY A 110 1.27 1.35 0.05
C GLY A 110 2.29 0.64 0.94
N PHE A 111 1.81 -0.19 1.88
CA PHE A 111 2.62 -0.99 2.81
C PHE A 111 3.81 -0.22 3.37
N PHE A 112 3.49 0.73 4.24
CA PHE A 112 4.44 1.61 4.89
C PHE A 112 4.90 1.05 6.24
N VAL A 113 6.10 1.42 6.63
CA VAL A 113 6.60 1.32 8.00
C VAL A 113 7.02 2.71 8.45
N PHE A 114 6.50 3.15 9.60
CA PHE A 114 6.78 4.46 10.16
C PHE A 114 7.39 4.37 11.55
N GLN A 115 8.26 5.32 11.84
CA GLN A 115 8.64 5.72 13.19
C GLN A 115 7.65 6.79 13.71
N PRO A 116 7.45 6.92 15.03
CA PRO A 116 6.51 7.90 15.61
C PRO A 116 6.79 9.35 15.19
N GLU A 117 8.03 9.69 14.84
CA GLU A 117 8.42 11.00 14.31
C GLU A 117 7.67 11.38 13.02
N VAL A 118 7.08 10.41 12.31
CA VAL A 118 6.23 10.69 11.14
C VAL A 118 5.09 11.64 11.50
N PHE A 119 4.59 11.59 12.74
CA PHE A 119 3.52 12.46 13.18
C PHE A 119 3.91 13.95 13.19
N ASN A 120 5.19 14.30 13.13
CA ASN A 120 5.65 15.68 12.99
C ASN A 120 5.47 16.22 11.57
N TYR A 121 5.25 15.35 10.59
CA TYR A 121 4.96 15.68 9.19
C TYR A 121 3.46 15.76 8.90
N LEU A 122 2.60 15.39 9.85
CA LEU A 122 1.15 15.29 9.69
C LEU A 122 0.43 16.33 10.54
N THR A 123 -0.65 16.88 10.00
CA THR A 123 -1.56 17.79 10.71
C THR A 123 -2.88 17.09 11.01
N ASP A 124 -3.63 17.61 11.99
CA ASP A 124 -4.98 17.12 12.32
C ASP A 124 -6.08 17.92 11.59
N GLU A 125 -5.68 18.84 10.71
CA GLU A 125 -6.58 19.50 9.77
C GLU A 125 -7.15 18.46 8.82
N THR A 126 -8.42 18.54 8.46
CA THR A 126 -9.08 17.50 7.63
C THR A 126 -8.50 17.36 6.22
N THR A 127 -7.68 18.31 5.78
CA THR A 127 -7.16 18.45 4.41
C THR A 127 -5.77 17.85 4.20
N CYS A 128 -5.12 17.32 5.24
CA CYS A 128 -3.77 16.76 5.09
C CYS A 128 -3.79 15.44 4.29
N ILE A 129 -3.31 15.50 3.05
CA ILE A 129 -3.08 14.33 2.19
C ILE A 129 -1.64 13.85 2.42
N PHE A 130 -1.49 12.59 2.83
CA PHE A 130 -0.18 12.03 3.16
C PHE A 130 0.77 12.01 1.95
N GLU A 131 0.22 11.69 0.79
CA GLU A 131 0.91 11.53 -0.49
C GLU A 131 1.38 12.86 -1.10
N GLU A 132 1.00 13.99 -0.51
CA GLU A 132 1.40 15.32 -0.96
C GLU A 132 2.54 15.90 -0.11
N GLU A 133 2.26 16.91 0.70
CA GLU A 133 3.24 17.65 1.48
C GLU A 133 4.05 16.74 2.44
N PRO A 134 3.45 15.81 3.19
CA PRO A 134 4.20 14.96 4.12
C PRO A 134 5.24 14.08 3.41
N MET A 135 4.85 13.37 2.33
CA MET A 135 5.80 12.55 1.57
C MET A 135 6.88 13.39 0.87
N LYS A 136 6.55 14.58 0.35
CA LYS A 136 7.55 15.51 -0.22
C LYS A 136 8.58 15.93 0.84
N LYS A 137 8.13 16.38 2.00
CA LYS A 137 9.01 16.79 3.11
C LYS A 137 9.86 15.64 3.65
N LEU A 138 9.29 14.44 3.78
CA LEU A 138 10.06 13.25 4.17
C LEU A 138 11.17 12.96 3.15
N THR A 139 10.88 13.10 1.86
CA THR A 139 11.85 12.90 0.78
C THR A 139 12.96 13.96 0.81
N GLU A 140 12.58 15.24 0.89
CA GLU A 140 13.51 16.38 0.99
C GLU A 140 14.44 16.25 2.20
N ASN A 141 13.91 15.82 3.35
CA ASN A 141 14.68 15.60 4.56
C ASN A 141 15.50 14.29 4.54
N ARG A 142 15.46 13.52 3.44
CA ARG A 142 16.11 12.19 3.30
C ARG A 142 15.65 11.18 4.35
N GLN A 143 14.38 11.28 4.74
CA GLN A 143 13.70 10.47 5.75
C GLN A 143 12.66 9.49 5.16
N LEU A 144 12.61 9.36 3.83
CA LEU A 144 11.82 8.34 3.13
C LEU A 144 12.73 7.34 2.42
N SER A 145 12.65 6.07 2.78
CA SER A 145 13.27 4.97 2.05
C SER A 145 12.26 4.16 1.25
N VAL A 146 12.72 3.47 0.20
CA VAL A 146 11.87 2.68 -0.69
C VAL A 146 12.31 1.21 -0.62
N PHE A 147 11.41 0.34 -0.18
CA PHE A 147 11.57 -1.12 -0.25
C PHE A 147 11.00 -1.62 -1.57
N LEU A 148 11.84 -2.12 -2.48
CA LEU A 148 11.37 -2.59 -3.79
C LEU A 148 10.77 -3.98 -3.68
N HIS A 149 9.51 -4.13 -4.11
CA HIS A 149 8.84 -5.42 -4.22
C HIS A 149 8.69 -5.82 -5.68
N GLU A 150 9.11 -7.04 -5.99
CA GLU A 150 9.07 -7.61 -7.35
C GLU A 150 8.00 -8.69 -7.53
N GLY A 151 7.32 -9.07 -6.45
CA GLY A 151 6.25 -10.08 -6.44
C GLY A 151 4.90 -9.55 -6.91
N PHE A 152 3.85 -10.28 -6.55
CA PHE A 152 2.47 -9.90 -6.85
C PHE A 152 2.05 -8.66 -6.05
N TRP A 153 1.49 -7.67 -6.76
CA TRP A 153 0.83 -6.51 -6.16
C TRP A 153 -0.27 -6.02 -7.09
N THR A 154 -1.42 -5.65 -6.52
CA THR A 154 -2.52 -5.05 -7.27
C THR A 154 -3.37 -4.17 -6.36
N ALA A 155 -3.89 -3.07 -6.92
CA ALA A 155 -4.91 -2.24 -6.29
C ALA A 155 -6.29 -2.59 -6.88
N ILE A 156 -7.32 -2.57 -6.04
CA ILE A 156 -8.71 -2.90 -6.41
C ILE A 156 -9.52 -1.61 -6.49
N ASP A 157 -9.26 -0.82 -7.54
CA ASP A 157 -9.87 0.50 -7.72
C ASP A 157 -11.17 0.45 -8.55
N THR A 158 -11.29 -0.56 -9.41
CA THR A 158 -12.39 -0.68 -10.38
C THR A 158 -13.15 -1.99 -10.25
N TYR A 159 -14.39 -2.01 -10.75
CA TYR A 159 -15.17 -3.24 -10.84
C TYR A 159 -14.45 -4.34 -11.65
N LYS A 160 -13.68 -3.96 -12.67
CA LYS A 160 -12.84 -4.89 -13.42
C LYS A 160 -11.81 -5.58 -12.52
N ASN A 161 -11.16 -4.84 -11.62
CA ASN A 161 -10.19 -5.42 -10.67
C ASN A 161 -10.88 -6.43 -9.72
N VAL A 162 -12.09 -6.12 -9.25
CA VAL A 162 -12.87 -7.03 -8.41
C VAL A 162 -13.14 -8.35 -9.15
N LEU A 163 -13.58 -8.27 -10.41
CA LEU A 163 -13.82 -9.47 -11.23
C LEU A 163 -12.55 -10.29 -11.47
N GLU A 164 -11.42 -9.62 -11.74
CA GLU A 164 -10.13 -10.27 -11.94
C GLU A 164 -9.68 -11.02 -10.67
N ILE A 165 -9.76 -10.37 -9.50
CA ILE A 165 -9.37 -10.97 -8.22
C ILE A 165 -10.29 -12.13 -7.82
N ASN A 166 -11.61 -12.01 -8.02
CA ASN A 166 -12.54 -13.11 -7.74
C ASN A 166 -12.28 -14.31 -8.65
N LYS A 167 -12.01 -14.06 -9.95
CA LYS A 167 -11.63 -15.13 -10.88
C LYS A 167 -10.34 -15.82 -10.45
N MET A 168 -9.32 -15.07 -10.03
CA MET A 168 -8.08 -15.63 -9.49
C MET A 168 -8.36 -16.52 -8.27
N TRP A 169 -9.23 -16.06 -7.36
CA TRP A 169 -9.60 -16.81 -6.16
C TRP A 169 -10.30 -18.13 -6.47
N GLU A 170 -11.29 -18.11 -7.37
CA GLU A 170 -12.06 -19.28 -7.82
C GLU A 170 -11.15 -20.31 -8.52
N GLN A 171 -10.16 -19.83 -9.26
CA GLN A 171 -9.17 -20.66 -9.95
C GLN A 171 -8.05 -21.18 -9.02
N GLY A 172 -8.08 -20.81 -7.73
CA GLY A 172 -7.05 -21.19 -6.76
C GLY A 172 -5.72 -20.41 -6.89
N ASN A 173 -5.65 -19.42 -7.77
CA ASN A 173 -4.48 -18.56 -7.96
C ASN A 173 -4.44 -17.44 -6.90
N ARG A 174 -4.24 -17.82 -5.64
CA ARG A 174 -4.33 -16.93 -4.47
C ARG A 174 -2.95 -16.42 -4.06
N LEU A 175 -2.32 -15.65 -4.94
CA LEU A 175 -0.91 -15.23 -4.82
C LEU A 175 -0.58 -14.48 -3.52
N TRP A 176 -1.56 -13.77 -2.95
CA TRP A 176 -1.41 -12.99 -1.71
C TRP A 176 -1.54 -13.83 -0.43
N LEU A 177 -1.91 -15.10 -0.52
CA LEU A 177 -1.91 -15.97 0.66
C LEU A 177 -0.48 -16.38 1.02
N PRO A 178 -0.16 -16.52 2.31
CA PRO A 178 1.09 -17.13 2.72
C PRO A 178 1.22 -18.49 2.04
N LYS A 179 2.40 -18.77 1.47
CA LYS A 179 2.71 -20.12 0.99
C LYS A 179 2.54 -21.07 2.18
N GLN A 180 1.60 -22.01 2.07
CA GLN A 180 1.43 -23.05 3.08
C GLN A 180 2.75 -23.83 3.14
N LYS A 181 3.31 -23.93 4.35
CA LYS A 181 4.45 -24.81 4.63
C LYS A 181 4.01 -26.26 4.65
#